data_AF-A0A396JC55-F1
#
_entry.id   AF-A0A396JC55-F1
#
_cell.length_a   1.000
_cell.length_b   1.000
_cell.length_c   1.000
_cell.angle_alpha   90.00
_cell.angle_beta   90.00
_cell.angle_gamma   90.00
#
_symmetry.space_group_name_H-M   'P 1'
#
loop_
_entity.id
_entity.type
_entity.pdbx_description
1 polymer ?
#
loop_
_entity_poly.entity_id
_entity_poly.type
_entity_poly.pdbx_seq_one_letter_code
_entity_poly.pdbx_strand_id
1 'polypeptide(L)'
;MQELALPLPDQVDEAINYIKSLETNLKGAKEKKESLMGNKKRSRGGYGAKGSIIKLPKIEIHEMGSTLQVIVTCGVDEHFIFCEIMRILHEENVEVISSNSSLTGDSLLHTVHAQVYIHIHTCKPLHMQM
;
A
#
# COMPACT_ATOMS: atom_id res chain seq x y z
N MET A 1 -28.00 5.94 -50.34
CA MET A 1 -28.41 5.69 -48.94
C MET A 1 -29.28 6.86 -48.55
N GLN A 2 -30.55 6.61 -48.24
CA GLN A 2 -31.56 7.64 -48.06
C GLN A 2 -31.37 8.30 -46.69
N GLU A 3 -31.19 9.61 -46.66
CA GLU A 3 -31.21 10.41 -45.45
C GLU A 3 -32.66 10.51 -44.96
N LEU A 4 -32.99 9.79 -43.89
CA LEU A 4 -34.26 9.91 -43.19
C LEU A 4 -34.20 11.17 -42.31
N ALA A 5 -34.38 12.33 -42.94
CA ALA A 5 -34.66 13.55 -42.18
C ALA A 5 -36.07 13.42 -41.59
N LEU A 6 -36.13 13.07 -40.30
CA LEU A 6 -37.38 13.07 -39.54
C LEU A 6 -38.02 14.48 -39.61
N PRO A 7 -39.35 14.58 -39.74
CA PRO A 7 -40.08 15.85 -39.66
C PRO A 7 -39.58 16.73 -38.51
N LEU A 8 -39.52 18.04 -38.71
CA LEU A 8 -39.02 18.99 -37.68
C LEU A 8 -39.60 18.77 -36.26
N PRO A 9 -40.90 18.45 -36.08
CA PRO A 9 -41.44 18.14 -34.75
C PRO A 9 -40.82 16.88 -34.12
N ASP A 10 -40.57 15.85 -34.92
CA ASP A 10 -40.04 14.57 -34.45
C ASP A 10 -38.57 14.69 -34.00
N GLN A 11 -37.78 15.58 -34.64
CA GLN A 11 -36.43 15.93 -34.17
C GLN A 11 -36.45 16.67 -32.83
N VAL A 12 -37.45 17.53 -32.62
CA VAL A 12 -37.61 18.26 -31.36
C VAL A 12 -37.99 17.28 -30.24
N ASP A 13 -38.91 16.35 -30.51
CA ASP A 13 -39.30 15.32 -29.55
C ASP A 13 -38.14 14.36 -29.22
N GLU A 14 -37.34 13.99 -30.21
CA GLU A 14 -36.13 13.20 -30.01
C GLU A 14 -35.11 13.94 -29.13
N ALA A 15 -34.86 15.24 -29.40
CA ALA A 15 -33.97 16.06 -28.60
C ALA A 15 -34.46 16.22 -27.15
N ILE A 16 -35.78 16.39 -26.94
CA ILE A 16 -36.39 16.45 -25.60
C ILE A 16 -36.18 15.14 -24.85
N ASN A 17 -36.41 14.00 -25.51
CA ASN A 17 -36.21 12.68 -24.91
C ASN A 17 -34.74 12.43 -24.57
N TYR A 18 -33.83 12.87 -25.45
CA TYR A 18 -32.39 12.78 -25.21
C TYR A 18 -31.98 13.62 -23.98
N ILE A 19 -32.43 14.87 -23.87
CA ILE A 19 -32.16 15.73 -22.71
C ILE A 19 -32.66 15.08 -21.41
N LYS A 20 -33.90 14.58 -21.39
CA LYS A 20 -34.46 13.87 -20.22
C LYS A 20 -33.64 12.64 -19.83
N SER A 21 -33.17 11.88 -20.82
CA SER A 21 -32.31 10.72 -20.57
C SER A 21 -30.97 11.14 -19.95
N LEU A 22 -30.38 12.24 -20.40
CA LEU A 22 -29.14 12.79 -19.84
C LEU A 22 -29.32 13.27 -18.40
N GLU A 23 -30.41 13.97 -18.10
CA GLU A 23 -30.75 14.40 -16.73
C GLU A 23 -30.88 13.21 -15.78
N THR A 24 -31.55 12.15 -16.24
CA THR A 24 -31.73 10.91 -15.47
C THR A 24 -30.38 10.21 -15.23
N ASN A 25 -29.53 10.13 -16.25
CA ASN A 25 -28.20 9.55 -16.15
C ASN A 25 -27.29 10.36 -15.21
N LEU A 26 -27.36 11.69 -15.24
CA LEU A 26 -26.60 12.55 -14.32
C LEU A 26 -27.01 12.34 -12.86
N LYS A 27 -28.33 12.22 -12.60
CA LYS A 27 -28.83 11.93 -11.26
C LYS A 27 -28.33 10.58 -10.76
N GLY A 28 -28.45 9.52 -11.58
CA GLY A 28 -27.97 8.18 -11.23
C GLY A 28 -26.44 8.14 -11.03
N ALA A 29 -25.67 8.85 -11.85
CA ALA A 29 -24.23 8.98 -11.69
C ALA A 29 -23.84 9.72 -10.40
N LYS A 30 -24.60 10.75 -10.00
CA LYS A 30 -24.40 11.49 -8.76
C LYS A 30 -24.71 10.62 -7.53
N GLU A 31 -25.84 9.91 -7.53
CA GLU A 31 -26.21 8.97 -6.46
C GLU A 31 -25.19 7.84 -6.32
N LYS A 32 -24.73 7.28 -7.45
CA LYS A 32 -23.65 6.26 -7.47
C LYS A 32 -22.34 6.84 -6.92
N LYS A 33 -21.97 8.07 -7.31
CA LYS A 33 -20.80 8.76 -6.76
C LYS A 33 -20.92 8.94 -5.24
N GLU A 34 -22.07 9.39 -4.74
CA GLU A 34 -22.31 9.60 -3.32
C GLU A 34 -22.29 8.27 -2.54
N SER A 35 -22.92 7.21 -3.07
CA SER A 35 -22.86 5.86 -2.52
C SER A 35 -21.43 5.32 -2.43
N LEU A 36 -20.63 5.50 -3.49
CA LEU A 36 -19.22 5.11 -3.52
C LEU A 36 -18.34 6.00 -2.62
N MET A 37 -18.69 7.27 -2.43
CA MET A 37 -17.96 8.17 -1.53
C MET A 37 -18.35 8.01 -0.05
N GLY A 38 -19.53 7.47 0.26
CA GLY A 38 -20.02 7.23 1.62
C GLY A 38 -19.11 6.33 2.47
N ASN A 39 -18.24 5.53 1.84
CA ASN A 39 -17.30 4.64 2.52
C ASN A 39 -15.83 5.15 2.49
N LYS A 40 -15.58 6.36 1.99
CA LYS A 40 -14.24 6.97 1.88
C LYS A 40 -13.73 7.54 3.23
N LYS A 41 -14.02 6.86 4.35
CA LYS A 41 -13.31 7.08 5.64
C LYS A 41 -12.22 6.04 5.87
N ARG A 42 -12.07 5.04 4.99
CA ARG A 42 -11.02 4.03 5.07
C ARG A 42 -10.52 3.79 3.66
N SER A 43 -9.21 3.84 3.44
CA SER A 43 -8.58 3.84 2.12
C SER A 43 -8.72 5.16 1.34
N ARG A 44 -7.81 6.08 1.65
CA ARG A 44 -7.04 6.77 0.60
C ARG A 44 -5.74 7.28 1.21
N GLY A 45 -4.66 6.55 0.92
CA GLY A 45 -3.36 7.16 0.74
C GLY A 45 -3.52 8.32 -0.25
N GLY A 46 -3.13 9.51 0.17
CA GLY A 46 -3.39 10.74 -0.55
C GLY A 46 -3.03 11.93 0.33
N TYR A 47 -1.81 12.40 0.14
CA TYR A 47 -1.23 13.60 0.72
C TYR A 47 -2.23 14.78 0.80
N GLY A 48 -2.33 15.37 1.98
CA GLY A 48 -2.82 16.73 2.20
C GLY A 48 -4.33 16.91 2.34
N ALA A 49 -4.84 16.88 3.57
CA ALA A 49 -5.76 17.91 4.11
C ALA A 49 -6.12 17.61 5.58
N LYS A 50 -5.57 18.46 6.47
CA LYS A 50 -6.08 18.89 7.78
C LYS A 50 -6.51 17.81 8.80
N GLY A 51 -5.68 17.64 9.84
CA GLY A 51 -6.17 17.54 11.22
C GLY A 51 -5.96 16.22 11.97
N SER A 52 -5.46 15.18 11.31
CA SER A 52 -4.97 13.97 11.99
C SER A 52 -3.47 13.88 11.72
N ILE A 53 -2.67 13.82 12.78
CA ILE A 53 -1.26 13.44 12.66
C ILE A 53 -1.28 12.00 12.14
N ILE A 54 -1.14 11.81 10.83
CA ILE A 54 -0.93 10.49 10.24
C ILE A 54 0.39 10.02 10.83
N LYS A 55 0.34 9.13 11.81
CA LYS A 55 1.52 8.48 12.36
C LYS A 55 2.04 7.56 11.26
N LEU A 56 3.03 8.04 10.52
CA LEU A 56 3.71 7.23 9.51
C LEU A 56 4.43 6.08 10.20
N PRO A 57 4.48 4.89 9.57
CA PRO A 57 5.34 3.80 10.02
C PRO A 57 6.78 4.29 10.19
N LYS A 58 7.37 4.01 11.34
CA LYS A 58 8.78 4.26 11.62
C LYS A 58 9.54 2.93 11.53
N ILE A 59 10.61 2.91 10.76
CA ILE A 59 11.50 1.75 10.63
C ILE A 59 12.88 2.16 11.12
N GLU A 60 13.44 1.38 12.03
CA GLU A 60 14.79 1.52 12.55
C GLU A 60 15.56 0.23 12.26
N ILE A 61 16.81 0.37 11.82
CA ILE A 61 17.67 -0.74 11.45
C ILE A 61 18.98 -0.60 12.20
N HIS A 62 19.35 -1.64 12.93
CA HIS A 62 20.62 -1.73 13.63
C HIS A 62 21.41 -2.93 13.10
N GLU A 63 22.62 -2.66 12.61
CA GLU A 63 23.56 -3.68 12.14
C GLU A 63 24.74 -3.77 13.10
N MET A 64 25.11 -5.00 13.46
CA MET A 64 26.29 -5.28 14.27
C MET A 64 26.98 -6.56 13.78
N GLY A 65 27.94 -6.40 12.88
CA GLY A 65 28.66 -7.53 12.26
C GLY A 65 27.73 -8.36 11.37
N SER A 66 27.59 -9.66 11.66
CA SER A 66 26.64 -10.53 10.96
C SER A 66 25.18 -10.35 11.42
N THR A 67 24.93 -9.57 12.47
CA THR A 67 23.60 -9.48 13.09
C THR A 67 22.85 -8.25 12.60
N LEU A 68 21.56 -8.42 12.31
CA LEU A 68 20.62 -7.38 11.90
C LEU A 68 19.45 -7.32 12.88
N GLN A 69 19.08 -6.13 13.32
CA GLN A 69 17.85 -5.87 14.07
C GLN A 69 17.00 -4.86 13.31
N VAL A 70 15.76 -5.22 13.02
CA VAL A 70 14.77 -4.33 12.39
C VAL A 70 13.66 -4.07 13.39
N ILE A 71 13.40 -2.80 13.67
CA ILE A 71 12.35 -2.35 14.57
C ILE A 71 11.35 -1.53 13.76
N VAL A 72 10.07 -1.88 13.83
CA VAL A 72 8.99 -1.17 13.14
C VAL A 72 7.93 -0.75 14.11
N THR A 73 7.61 0.54 14.10
CA THR A 73 6.45 1.10 14.80
C THR A 73 5.44 1.54 13.76
N CYS A 74 4.29 0.87 13.68
CA CYS A 74 3.22 1.19 12.73
C CYS A 74 1.84 1.21 13.42
N GLY A 75 0.80 1.62 12.69
CA GLY A 75 -0.57 1.49 13.16
C GLY A 75 -1.03 0.03 13.21
N VAL A 76 -2.04 -0.27 14.03
CA VAL A 76 -2.62 -1.63 14.12
C VAL A 76 -3.19 -2.14 12.79
N ASP A 77 -3.66 -1.23 11.94
CA ASP A 77 -4.19 -1.54 10.60
C ASP A 77 -3.09 -1.72 9.54
N GLU A 78 -1.81 -1.55 9.91
CA GLU A 78 -0.66 -1.53 9.00
C GLU A 78 0.24 -2.78 9.16
N HIS A 79 -0.34 -3.89 9.65
CA HIS A 79 0.37 -5.16 9.86
C HIS A 79 1.03 -5.70 8.57
N PHE A 80 0.56 -5.30 7.38
CA PHE A 80 1.17 -5.71 6.11
C PHE A 80 2.66 -5.32 6.01
N ILE A 81 3.09 -4.25 6.70
CA ILE A 81 4.48 -3.77 6.70
C ILE A 81 5.41 -4.82 7.31
N PHE A 82 4.97 -5.47 8.38
CA PHE A 82 5.73 -6.56 9.00
C PHE A 82 5.90 -7.75 8.04
N CYS A 83 4.83 -8.11 7.32
CA CYS A 83 4.88 -9.18 6.33
C CYS A 83 5.86 -8.86 5.19
N GLU A 84 5.89 -7.61 4.73
CA GLU A 84 6.85 -7.18 3.71
C GLU A 84 8.30 -7.26 4.20
N ILE A 85 8.56 -6.93 5.46
CA ILE A 85 9.92 -7.08 6.03
C ILE A 85 10.33 -8.55 6.07
N MET A 86 9.46 -9.43 6.54
CA MET A 86 9.73 -10.87 6.56
C MET A 86 9.98 -11.40 5.14
N ARG A 87 9.22 -10.92 4.14
CA ARG A 87 9.41 -11.27 2.73
C ARG A 87 10.78 -10.82 2.22
N ILE A 88 11.15 -9.56 2.44
CA ILE A 88 12.44 -9.00 2.01
C ILE A 88 13.60 -9.76 2.65
N LEU A 89 13.54 -10.02 3.96
CA LEU A 89 14.59 -10.76 4.66
C LEU A 89 14.77 -12.18 4.11
N HIS A 90 13.66 -12.86 3.80
CA HIS A 90 13.70 -14.17 3.18
C HIS A 90 14.29 -14.13 1.76
N GLU A 91 13.88 -13.17 0.93
CA GLU A 91 14.40 -13.01 -0.44
C GLU A 91 15.91 -12.74 -0.48
N GLU A 92 16.42 -12.00 0.51
CA GLU A 92 17.84 -11.70 0.67
C GLU A 92 18.63 -12.80 1.40
N ASN A 93 18.02 -13.97 1.64
CA ASN A 93 18.63 -15.11 2.35
C ASN A 93 19.15 -14.75 3.76
N VAL A 94 18.48 -13.81 4.43
CA VAL A 94 18.77 -13.45 5.81
C VAL A 94 18.00 -14.39 6.75
N GLU A 95 18.70 -15.03 7.67
CA GLU A 95 18.06 -15.92 8.64
C GLU A 95 17.42 -15.12 9.76
N VAL A 96 16.10 -15.27 9.97
CA VAL A 96 15.41 -14.65 11.10
C VAL A 96 15.58 -15.52 12.34
N ILE A 97 16.31 -15.02 13.33
CA ILE A 97 16.60 -15.69 14.60
C ILE A 97 15.41 -15.58 15.56
N SER A 98 14.81 -14.39 15.65
CA SER A 98 13.60 -14.19 16.44
C SER A 98 12.79 -13.01 15.95
N SER A 99 11.49 -13.03 16.24
CA SER A 99 10.62 -11.89 16.02
C SER A 99 9.64 -11.74 17.18
N ASN A 100 9.38 -10.50 17.56
CA ASN A 100 8.40 -10.14 18.57
C ASN A 100 7.52 -9.02 18.06
N SER A 101 6.25 -9.01 18.49
CA SER A 101 5.27 -7.99 18.17
C SER A 101 4.52 -7.62 19.44
N SER A 102 4.44 -6.33 19.74
CA SER A 102 3.73 -5.83 20.92
C SER A 102 2.90 -4.60 20.60
N LEU A 103 1.74 -4.49 21.23
CA LEU A 103 0.91 -3.29 21.14
C LEU A 103 1.39 -2.27 22.19
N THR A 104 1.78 -1.09 21.73
CA THR A 104 2.21 0.03 22.57
C THR A 104 1.28 1.22 22.33
N GLY A 105 0.32 1.42 23.23
CA GLY A 105 -0.73 2.43 23.08
C GLY A 105 -1.58 2.14 21.84
N ASP A 106 -1.55 3.04 20.85
CA ASP A 106 -2.28 2.92 19.58
C ASP A 106 -1.40 2.44 18.41
N SER A 107 -0.18 1.97 18.70
CA SER A 107 0.80 1.55 17.70
C SER A 107 1.30 0.14 17.96
N LEU A 108 1.55 -0.61 16.89
CA LEU A 108 2.16 -1.93 16.92
C LEU A 108 3.67 -1.77 16.74
N LEU A 109 4.43 -2.38 17.65
CA LEU A 109 5.89 -2.44 17.63
C LEU A 109 6.32 -3.85 17.25
N HIS A 110 6.97 -3.99 16.11
CA HIS A 110 7.60 -5.22 15.67
C HIS A 110 9.11 -5.11 15.84
N THR A 111 9.72 -6.16 16.40
CA THR A 111 11.17 -6.30 16.47
C THR A 111 11.54 -7.61 15.80
N VAL A 112 12.46 -7.57 14.84
CA VAL A 112 13.01 -8.74 14.15
C VAL A 112 14.50 -8.76 14.40
N HIS A 113 15.00 -9.88 14.89
CA HIS A 113 16.42 -10.19 14.98
C HIS A 113 16.77 -11.21 13.92
N ALA A 114 17.77 -10.90 13.11
CA ALA A 114 18.17 -11.70 11.99
C ALA A 114 19.71 -11.78 11.89
N GLN A 115 20.22 -12.75 11.14
CA GLN A 115 21.65 -12.97 10.93
C GLN A 115 21.94 -13.20 9.44
N VAL A 116 23.02 -12.59 8.98
CA VAL A 116 23.56 -12.77 7.63
C VAL A 116 24.73 -13.75 7.70
N TYR A 117 24.66 -14.81 6.91
CA TYR A 117 25.79 -15.74 6.76
C TYR A 117 26.85 -15.14 5.85
N ILE A 118 27.91 -14.60 6.45
CA ILE A 118 29.09 -14.16 5.71
C ILE A 118 29.92 -15.41 5.36
N HIS A 119 29.93 -15.81 4.09
CA HIS A 119 30.82 -16.87 3.62
C HIS A 119 32.25 -16.31 3.49
N ILE A 120 33.01 -16.32 4.58
CA ILE A 120 34.41 -15.89 4.57
C ILE A 120 35.22 -16.99 3.87
N HIS A 121 35.57 -16.77 2.59
CA HIS A 121 36.61 -17.56 1.93
C HIS A 121 37.95 -17.28 2.62
N THR A 122 38.30 -18.11 3.60
CA THR A 122 39.61 -18.05 4.24
C THR A 122 40.66 -18.54 3.23
N CYS A 123 41.48 -17.62 2.69
CA CYS A 123 42.71 -18.00 2.02
C CYS A 123 43.62 -18.66 3.07
N LYS A 124 43.78 -19.99 2.98
CA LYS A 124 44.77 -20.71 3.78
C LYS A 124 46.15 -20.15 3.44
N PRO A 125 46.96 -19.71 4.41
CA PRO A 125 48.33 -19.32 4.13
C PRO A 125 49.12 -20.56 3.67
N LEU A 126 49.79 -20.44 2.52
CA LEU A 126 50.77 -21.42 2.07
C LEU A 126 51.88 -21.50 3.12
N HIS A 127 52.03 -22.67 3.71
CA HIS A 127 53.05 -23.01 4.67
C HIS A 127 54.43 -22.90 4.00
N MET A 128 55.18 -21.84 4.30
CA MET A 128 56.61 -21.75 3.96
C MET A 128 57.37 -22.65 4.93
N GLN A 129 57.72 -23.87 4.49
CA GLN A 129 58.80 -24.63 5.10
C GLN A 129 60.12 -23.98 4.69
N MET A 130 60.94 -23.65 5.70
CA MET A 130 62.36 -23.36 5.56
C MET A 130 63.14 -24.56 6.11
#